data_AF-A0A840YXF3-F1
#
_entry.id   AF-A0A840YXF3-F1
#
_cell.length_a   1.000
_cell.length_b   1.000
_cell.length_c   1.000
_cell.angle_alpha   90.00
_cell.angle_beta   90.00
_cell.angle_gamma   90.00
#
_symmetry.space_group_name_H-M   'P 1'
#
loop_
_entity.id
_entity.type
_entity.pdbx_description
1 polymer ?
#
loop_
_entity_poly.entity_id
_entity_poly.type
_entity_poly.pdbx_seq_one_letter_code
_entity_poly.pdbx_strand_id
1 'polypeptide(L)'
;MAEAVQTGAFLSGGVGVRLRCVFLTDIEEVFLAKEELLEMRGQVVELLPNAMFRVRLENDHEILGHTAGKMRKNRIRVLVGDEVLVELTPYDLTKGRITYRFK
;
A
#
# COMPACT_ATOMS: atom_id res chain seq x y z
N MET A 1 24.61 45.61 -44.03
CA MET A 1 24.76 44.63 -42.93
C MET A 1 23.37 44.53 -42.29
N ALA A 2 22.39 43.79 -42.84
CA ALA A 2 22.26 42.31 -42.90
C ALA A 2 22.25 41.71 -41.47
N GLU A 3 21.29 40.95 -40.95
CA GLU A 3 20.15 40.18 -41.50
C GLU A 3 19.21 39.71 -40.36
N ALA A 4 17.97 39.32 -40.73
CA ALA A 4 17.05 38.32 -40.14
C ALA A 4 16.59 38.50 -38.67
N VAL A 5 15.35 38.89 -38.34
CA VAL A 5 14.05 38.22 -38.60
C VAL A 5 14.09 36.71 -38.34
N GLN A 6 13.67 36.30 -37.14
CA GLN A 6 13.22 34.94 -36.87
C GLN A 6 11.70 34.92 -36.77
N THR A 7 11.09 34.58 -37.90
CA THR A 7 9.75 34.03 -38.04
C THR A 7 9.66 32.63 -37.41
N GLY A 8 8.64 32.44 -36.57
CA GLY A 8 7.73 31.31 -36.63
C GLY A 8 8.24 29.89 -36.32
N ALA A 9 7.75 29.35 -35.20
CA ALA A 9 7.34 27.95 -35.17
C ALA A 9 6.04 27.82 -34.36
N PHE A 10 4.96 27.68 -35.13
CA PHE A 10 3.68 27.08 -34.76
C PHE A 10 3.94 25.68 -34.17
N LEU A 11 3.36 25.34 -33.02
CA LEU A 11 2.72 24.03 -32.78
C LEU A 11 1.69 24.16 -31.65
N SER A 12 0.44 24.25 -32.08
CA SER A 12 -0.74 23.80 -31.34
C SER A 12 -0.51 22.41 -30.73
N GLY A 13 -0.77 22.24 -29.45
CA GLY A 13 -0.66 20.92 -28.83
C GLY A 13 -1.01 20.94 -27.36
N GLY A 14 -2.32 21.00 -27.07
CA GLY A 14 -2.81 20.71 -25.74
C GLY A 14 -2.39 19.30 -25.31
N VAL A 15 -1.71 19.22 -24.18
CA VAL A 15 -2.04 18.21 -23.19
C VAL A 15 -1.82 18.88 -21.85
N GLY A 16 -2.90 19.41 -21.30
CA GLY A 16 -3.03 19.54 -19.86
C GLY A 16 -2.87 18.14 -19.31
N VAL A 17 -1.65 17.81 -18.88
CA VAL A 17 -1.35 16.52 -18.28
C VAL A 17 -1.99 16.57 -16.90
N ARG A 18 -3.28 16.25 -16.89
CA ARG A 18 -4.10 15.93 -15.72
C ARG A 18 -3.62 14.58 -15.20
N LEU A 19 -2.36 14.51 -14.80
CA LEU A 19 -1.88 13.41 -13.99
C LEU A 19 -2.43 13.66 -12.58
N ARG A 20 -3.65 13.16 -12.37
CA ARG A 20 -4.02 12.53 -11.11
C ARG A 20 -2.94 11.50 -10.79
N CYS A 21 -1.85 11.94 -10.17
CA CYS A 21 -0.96 11.04 -9.46
C CYS A 21 -1.61 10.80 -8.09
N VAL A 22 -2.71 10.04 -8.11
CA VAL A 22 -3.30 9.47 -6.90
C VAL A 22 -2.70 8.08 -6.77
N PHE A 23 -2.25 7.71 -5.57
CA PHE A 23 -1.53 6.48 -5.18
C PHE A 23 0.00 6.53 -5.15
N LEU A 24 0.56 7.68 -4.77
CA LEU A 24 1.95 7.83 -4.35
C LEU A 24 2.07 7.82 -2.80
N THR A 25 1.54 6.78 -2.14
CA THR A 25 1.64 6.60 -0.67
C THR A 25 2.03 5.18 -0.26
N ASP A 26 2.78 4.47 -1.11
CA ASP A 26 3.38 3.18 -0.73
C ASP A 26 4.91 3.26 -0.87
N ILE A 27 5.48 4.38 -0.43
CA ILE A 27 6.91 4.57 -0.27
C ILE A 27 7.13 5.23 1.09
N GLU A 28 7.44 4.41 2.09
CA GLU A 28 8.47 4.69 3.08
C GLU A 28 8.98 3.35 3.63
N GLU A 29 10.21 3.02 3.18
CA GLU A 29 11.31 2.28 3.84
C GLU A 29 11.00 0.95 4.56
N VAL A 30 11.48 -0.24 4.15
CA VAL A 30 12.87 -0.73 4.02
C VAL A 30 13.81 -0.24 5.11
N PHE A 31 14.04 -1.01 6.17
CA PHE A 31 15.35 -1.02 6.84
C PHE A 31 15.72 -2.38 7.45
N LEU A 32 16.95 -2.81 7.09
CA LEU A 32 17.92 -3.69 7.76
C LEU A 32 17.55 -5.10 8.28
N ALA A 33 18.16 -6.08 7.58
CA ALA A 33 18.87 -7.25 8.11
C ALA A 33 18.51 -7.73 9.54
N LYS A 34 17.67 -8.78 9.60
CA LYS A 34 17.44 -9.69 10.74
C LYS A 34 16.78 -9.07 11.97
N GLU A 35 15.66 -8.40 11.80
CA GLU A 35 14.64 -8.41 12.85
C GLU A 35 13.74 -9.62 12.61
N GLU A 36 13.66 -10.52 13.59
CA GLU A 36 12.73 -11.64 13.60
C GLU A 36 11.31 -11.07 13.57
N LEU A 37 10.73 -10.95 12.37
CA LEU A 37 9.34 -10.58 12.17
C LEU A 37 8.48 -11.64 12.85
N LEU A 38 7.60 -11.21 13.74
CA LEU A 38 6.67 -12.11 14.39
C LEU A 38 5.49 -12.34 13.45
N GLU A 39 5.33 -13.59 13.02
CA GLU A 39 4.18 -14.02 12.26
C GLU A 39 3.06 -14.46 13.22
N MET A 40 1.90 -13.83 13.08
CA MET A 40 0.72 -14.19 13.86
C MET A 40 -0.49 -14.39 12.96
N ARG A 41 -1.36 -15.29 13.41
CA ARG A 41 -2.64 -15.54 12.76
C ARG A 41 -3.73 -14.68 13.38
N GLY A 42 -4.68 -14.27 12.55
CA GLY A 42 -5.84 -13.52 12.98
C GLY A 42 -6.97 -13.57 11.97
N GLN A 43 -8.13 -13.10 12.39
CA GLN A 43 -9.32 -12.98 11.55
C GLN A 43 -9.64 -11.51 11.28
N VAL A 44 -10.03 -11.21 10.05
CA VAL A 44 -10.44 -9.87 9.65
C VAL A 44 -11.84 -9.58 10.17
N VAL A 45 -11.99 -8.59 11.06
CA VAL A 45 -13.28 -8.25 11.68
C VAL A 45 -13.99 -7.13 10.92
N GLU A 46 -13.24 -6.13 10.44
CA GLU A 46 -13.83 -5.00 9.72
C GLU A 46 -12.89 -4.44 8.66
N LEU A 47 -13.50 -3.82 7.66
CA LEU A 47 -12.84 -3.14 6.54
C LEU A 47 -12.98 -1.63 6.73
N LEU A 48 -11.87 -0.90 6.86
CA LEU A 48 -11.91 0.56 6.83
C LEU A 48 -11.70 1.06 5.39
N PRO A 49 -12.37 2.16 5.00
CA PRO A 49 -12.26 2.73 3.65
C PRO A 49 -10.87 3.28 3.30
N ASN A 50 -9.96 3.39 4.27
CA ASN A 50 -8.59 3.86 4.09
C ASN A 50 -7.61 2.75 3.67
N ALA A 51 -8.10 1.65 3.09
CA ALA A 51 -7.31 0.44 2.80
C ALA A 51 -6.60 -0.16 4.04
N MET A 52 -7.16 0.12 5.21
CA MET A 52 -6.78 -0.48 6.49
C MET A 52 -7.81 -1.53 6.87
N PHE A 53 -7.36 -2.58 7.53
CA PHE A 53 -8.16 -3.71 7.95
C PHE A 53 -8.04 -3.84 9.46
N ARG A 54 -9.17 -4.05 10.14
CA ARG A 54 -9.16 -4.46 11.55
C ARG A 54 -9.00 -5.97 11.58
N VAL A 55 -7.89 -6.42 12.16
CA VAL A 55 -7.62 -7.85 12.35
C VAL A 55 -7.62 -8.13 13.84
N ARG A 56 -8.39 -9.14 14.24
CA ARG A 56 -8.36 -9.68 15.60
C ARG A 56 -7.41 -10.84 15.62
N LEU A 57 -6.37 -10.74 16.44
CA LEU A 57 -5.46 -11.84 16.69
C LEU A 57 -6.09 -12.84 17.66
N GLU A 58 -5.52 -14.04 17.71
CA GLU A 58 -5.87 -15.07 18.70
C GLU A 58 -5.63 -14.62 20.16
N ASN A 59 -4.84 -13.56 20.36
CA ASN A 59 -4.54 -12.95 21.66
C ASN A 59 -5.60 -11.93 22.13
N ASP A 60 -6.77 -11.87 21.48
CA ASP A 60 -7.83 -10.88 21.74
C ASP A 60 -7.42 -9.40 21.53
N HIS A 61 -6.31 -9.17 20.84
CA HIS A 61 -5.87 -7.84 20.46
C HIS A 61 -6.41 -7.49 19.07
N GLU A 62 -6.91 -6.27 18.94
CA GLU A 62 -7.30 -5.69 17.66
C GLU A 62 -6.14 -4.85 17.10
N ILE A 63 -5.76 -5.13 15.86
CA ILE A 63 -4.69 -4.43 15.18
C ILE A 63 -5.18 -3.79 13.89
N LEU A 64 -4.46 -2.75 13.49
CA LEU A 64 -4.63 -2.13 12.19
C LEU A 64 -3.61 -2.73 11.22
N GLY A 65 -4.13 -3.56 10.32
CA GLY A 65 -3.36 -4.20 9.26
C GLY A 65 -3.47 -3.41 7.96
N HIS A 66 -2.35 -3.21 7.28
CA HIS A 66 -2.36 -2.83 5.87
C HIS A 66 -1.96 -4.03 5.02
N THR A 67 -2.56 -4.15 3.84
CA THR A 67 -2.19 -5.22 2.89
C THR A 67 -0.79 -4.99 2.34
N ALA A 68 0.03 -6.02 2.33
CA ALA A 68 1.31 -5.97 1.63
C ALA A 68 1.09 -5.69 0.12
N GLY A 69 2.01 -4.93 -0.49
CA GLY A 69 1.95 -4.65 -1.93
C GLY A 69 1.91 -5.91 -2.81
N LYS A 70 2.40 -7.06 -2.32
CA LYS A 70 2.27 -8.37 -2.97
C LYS A 70 0.80 -8.76 -3.19
N MET A 71 -0.08 -8.50 -2.22
CA MET A 71 -1.52 -8.79 -2.33
C MET A 71 -2.18 -7.99 -3.46
N ARG A 72 -1.80 -6.71 -3.60
CA ARG A 72 -2.31 -5.83 -4.67
C ARG A 72 -1.89 -6.33 -6.06
N LYS A 73 -0.65 -6.81 -6.21
CA LYS A 73 -0.17 -7.41 -7.48
C LYS A 73 -0.94 -8.69 -7.83
N ASN A 74 -1.21 -9.53 -6.84
CA ASN A 74 -1.93 -10.80 -7.04
C ASN A 74 -3.46 -10.65 -7.09
N ARG A 75 -4.00 -9.42 -7.03
CA ARG A 75 -5.44 -9.11 -7.05
C ARG A 75 -6.25 -9.87 -6.00
N ILE A 76 -5.65 -10.17 -4.85
CA ILE A 76 -6.32 -10.88 -3.76
C ILE A 76 -7.24 -9.90 -3.04
N ARG A 77 -8.54 -10.23 -2.98
CA ARG A 77 -9.54 -9.46 -2.23
C ARG A 77 -9.64 -10.04 -0.83
N VAL A 78 -9.55 -9.18 0.18
CA VAL A 78 -9.76 -9.55 1.58
C VAL A 78 -11.21 -9.19 1.92
N LEU A 79 -11.94 -10.17 2.42
CA LEU A 79 -13.30 -10.01 2.92
C LEU A 79 -13.29 -10.07 4.45
N VAL A 80 -14.40 -9.68 5.04
CA VAL A 80 -14.62 -9.83 6.48
C VAL A 80 -14.79 -11.32 6.81
N GLY A 81 -14.16 -11.78 7.89
CA GLY A 81 -14.18 -13.17 8.32
C GLY A 81 -13.09 -14.05 7.68
N ASP A 82 -12.23 -13.47 6.83
CA ASP A 82 -11.08 -14.21 6.30
C ASP A 82 -9.98 -14.38 7.36
N GLU A 83 -9.39 -15.56 7.39
CA GLU A 83 -8.16 -15.83 8.15
C GLU A 83 -6.94 -15.32 7.39
N VAL A 84 -6.16 -14.50 8.07
CA VAL A 84 -5.00 -13.82 7.50
C VAL A 84 -3.78 -14.04 8.37
N LEU A 85 -2.62 -14.11 7.71
CA LEU A 85 -1.32 -14.06 8.36
C LEU A 85 -0.87 -12.61 8.39
N VAL A 86 -0.53 -12.15 9.60
CA VAL A 86 -0.02 -10.81 9.85
C VAL A 86 1.39 -10.90 10.37
N GLU A 87 2.28 -10.16 9.74
CA GLU A 87 3.64 -9.94 10.19
C GLU A 87 3.68 -8.64 11.00
N LEU A 88 4.21 -8.74 12.20
CA LEU A 88 4.38 -7.64 13.15
C LEU A 88 5.86 -7.45 13.42
N THR A 89 6.29 -6.20 13.58
CA THR A 89 7.57 -5.92 14.24
C THR A 89 7.36 -6.01 15.76
N PRO A 90 8.30 -6.58 16.52
CA PRO A 90 8.15 -6.77 17.96
C PRO A 90 8.01 -5.46 18.75
N TYR A 91 8.34 -4.32 18.13
CA TYR A 91 8.20 -3.00 18.73
C TYR A 91 6.78 -2.44 18.63
N ASP A 92 6.03 -2.79 17.57
CA ASP A 92 4.71 -2.23 17.29
C ASP A 92 3.66 -3.33 17.12
N LEU A 93 3.10 -3.79 18.24
CA LEU A 93 2.01 -4.79 18.26
C LEU A 93 0.66 -4.25 17.75
N THR A 94 0.53 -2.94 17.51
CA THR A 94 -0.75 -2.31 17.09
C THR A 94 -0.88 -2.23 15.58
N LYS A 95 0.24 -2.25 14.86
CA LYS A 95 0.29 -2.14 13.40
C LYS A 95 0.84 -3.43 12.83
N GLY A 96 0.22 -3.90 11.76
CA GLY A 96 0.65 -5.13 11.12
C GLY A 96 0.65 -5.06 9.61
N ARG A 97 1.44 -5.96 9.02
CA ARG A 97 1.47 -6.17 7.58
C ARG A 97 0.82 -7.50 7.24
N ILE A 98 -0.26 -7.45 6.46
CA ILE A 98 -0.96 -8.67 6.02
C ILE A 98 -0.23 -9.25 4.81
N THR A 99 0.38 -10.43 4.96
CA THR A 99 1.14 -11.08 3.88
C THR A 99 0.42 -12.25 3.23
N TYR A 100 -0.35 -13.02 3.99
CA TYR A 100 -1.02 -14.21 3.47
C TYR A 100 -2.49 -14.30 3.89
N ARG A 101 -3.29 -14.99 3.08
CA ARG A 101 -4.68 -15.35 3.37
C ARG A 101 -4.80 -16.87 3.29
N PHE A 102 -5.29 -17.47 4.36
CA PHE A 102 -5.62 -18.90 4.38
C PHE A 102 -6.99 -19.12 3.71
N LYS A 103 -7.15 -20.28 3.06
CA LYS A 103 -8.29 -20.59 2.20
C LYS A 103 -9.11 -21.74 2.78
#